data_AF-V9LKP9-F1
#
_entry.id   AF-V9LKP9-F1
#
_cell.length_a   1.000
_cell.length_b   1.000
_cell.length_c   1.000
_cell.angle_alpha   90.00
_cell.angle_beta   90.00
_cell.angle_gamma   90.00
#
_symmetry.space_group_name_H-M   'P 1'
#
loop_
_entity.id
_entity.type
_entity.pdbx_description
1 polymer ?
#
loop_
_entity_poly.entity_id
_entity_poly.type
_entity_poly.pdbx_seq_one_letter_code
_entity_poly.pdbx_strand_id
1 'polypeptide(L)'
;MCRHLQELHNKLQFKQRVRYMKYYIPLNYTFKVHYEEIYRIKNTTRLQKQSFTEVDLKILWVYINSQVFKSILQILPRKHPSRRYVRSISKLFDYLRT
;
A
#
# COMPACT_ATOMS: atom_id res chain seq x y z
N MET A 1 16.82 -1.07 -7.77
CA MET A 1 15.81 -1.18 -6.69
C MET A 1 15.55 0.13 -5.92
N CYS A 2 16.58 0.92 -5.58
CA CYS A 2 16.40 2.11 -4.70
C CYS A 2 15.56 3.26 -5.28
N ARG A 3 15.57 3.51 -6.60
CA ARG A 3 14.82 4.64 -7.21
C ARG A 3 13.31 4.54 -7.00
N HIS A 4 12.73 3.36 -7.24
CA HIS A 4 11.28 3.16 -7.08
C HIS A 4 10.86 3.16 -5.61
N LEU A 5 11.70 2.64 -4.71
CA LEU A 5 11.49 2.75 -3.26
C LEU A 5 11.54 4.20 -2.78
N GLN A 6 12.48 5.00 -3.30
CA GLN A 6 12.56 6.43 -2.97
C GLN A 6 11.32 7.19 -3.48
N GLU A 7 10.87 6.90 -4.70
CA GLU A 7 9.65 7.50 -5.24
C GLU A 7 8.42 7.09 -4.42
N LEU A 8 8.34 5.82 -4.02
CA LEU A 8 7.28 5.31 -3.16
C LEU A 8 7.30 6.01 -1.79
N HIS A 9 8.48 6.16 -1.18
CA HIS A 9 8.65 6.89 0.07
C HIS A 9 8.14 8.32 -0.05
N ASN A 10 8.51 9.04 -1.11
CA ASN A 10 8.07 10.42 -1.37
C ASN A 10 6.53 10.50 -1.55
N LYS A 11 5.92 9.54 -2.25
CA LYS A 11 4.46 9.50 -2.42
C LYS A 11 3.70 9.12 -1.15
N LEU A 12 4.30 8.30 -0.28
CA LEU A 12 3.69 7.84 0.98
C LEU A 12 4.00 8.75 2.18
N GLN A 13 4.63 9.91 1.95
CA GLN A 13 4.77 10.94 2.97
C GLN A 13 3.42 11.29 3.61
N PHE A 14 3.47 11.61 4.90
CA PHE A 14 2.28 11.83 5.73
C PHE A 14 1.28 12.82 5.10
N LYS A 15 1.77 13.97 4.62
CA LYS A 15 0.94 15.02 3.99
C LYS A 15 0.13 14.48 2.80
N GLN A 16 0.75 13.66 1.95
CA GLN A 16 0.07 13.08 0.78
C GLN A 16 -0.95 12.02 1.20
N ARG A 17 -0.58 11.14 2.14
CA ARG A 17 -1.50 10.13 2.65
C ARG A 17 -2.76 10.77 3.25
N VAL A 18 -2.60 11.80 4.09
CA VAL A 18 -3.75 12.49 4.70
C VAL A 18 -4.61 13.18 3.64
N ARG A 19 -4.01 13.89 2.68
CA ARG A 19 -4.77 14.58 1.63
C ARG A 19 -5.62 13.61 0.80
N TYR A 20 -5.01 12.55 0.28
CA TYR A 20 -5.67 11.67 -0.69
C TYR A 20 -6.46 10.52 -0.03
N MET A 21 -6.08 10.06 1.16
CA MET A 21 -6.70 8.90 1.82
C MET A 21 -7.53 9.28 3.05
N LYS A 22 -7.60 10.56 3.43
CA LYS A 22 -8.49 11.05 4.49
C LYS A 22 -9.39 12.18 3.99
N TYR A 23 -8.84 13.29 3.51
CA TYR A 23 -9.65 14.48 3.18
C TYR A 23 -10.53 14.31 1.94
N TYR A 24 -10.08 13.54 0.96
CA TYR A 24 -10.86 13.26 -0.25
C TYR A 24 -11.79 12.05 -0.11
N ILE A 25 -11.83 11.41 1.05
CA ILE A 25 -12.67 10.25 1.33
C ILE A 25 -13.78 10.69 2.31
N PRO A 26 -15.02 10.18 2.20
CA PRO A 26 -16.07 10.49 3.17
C PRO A 26 -15.67 10.17 4.61
N LEU A 27 -16.22 10.92 5.56
CA LEU A 27 -15.97 10.69 6.98
C LEU A 27 -16.40 9.27 7.39
N ASN A 28 -15.58 8.58 8.17
CA ASN A 28 -15.80 7.20 8.63
C ASN A 28 -16.00 6.17 7.51
N TYR A 29 -15.57 6.48 6.29
CA TYR A 29 -15.60 5.52 5.20
C TYR A 29 -14.64 4.35 5.48
N THR A 30 -15.12 3.13 5.27
CA THR A 30 -14.35 1.90 5.41
C THR A 30 -14.53 1.04 4.16
N PHE A 31 -13.54 0.21 3.87
CA PHE A 31 -13.61 -0.81 2.83
C PHE A 31 -13.32 -2.18 3.43
N LYS A 32 -14.00 -3.20 2.91
CA LYS A 32 -13.81 -4.58 3.36
C LYS A 32 -12.47 -5.09 2.82
N VAL A 33 -11.71 -5.73 3.70
CA VAL A 33 -10.44 -6.41 3.38
C VAL A 33 -10.41 -7.75 4.09
N HIS A 34 -9.66 -8.69 3.53
CA HIS A 34 -9.32 -9.93 4.21
C HIS A 34 -8.35 -9.63 5.36
N TYR A 35 -8.39 -10.45 6.42
CA TYR A 35 -7.56 -10.23 7.60
C TYR A 35 -6.06 -10.27 7.26
N GLU A 36 -5.70 -11.14 6.33
CA GLU A 36 -4.35 -11.37 5.82
C GLU A 36 -3.80 -10.15 5.05
N GLU A 37 -4.67 -9.28 4.54
CA GLU A 37 -4.28 -8.05 3.85
C GLU A 37 -3.83 -6.95 4.83
N ILE A 38 -4.07 -7.14 6.15
CA ILE A 38 -3.67 -6.20 7.20
C ILE A 38 -2.24 -6.53 7.65
N TYR A 39 -1.27 -5.98 6.94
CA TYR A 39 0.15 -6.16 7.25
C TYR A 39 0.74 -4.96 8.01
N ARG A 40 0.96 -5.12 9.31
CA ARG A 40 1.54 -4.10 10.21
C ARG A 40 2.89 -4.55 10.74
N ILE A 41 3.60 -3.66 11.44
CA ILE A 41 4.90 -3.95 12.07
C ILE A 41 4.83 -5.19 12.98
N LYS A 42 3.74 -5.35 13.75
CA LYS A 42 3.52 -6.55 14.58
C LYS A 42 3.56 -7.86 13.79
N ASN A 43 3.04 -7.87 12.56
CA ASN A 43 3.09 -9.03 11.67
C ASN A 43 4.54 -9.33 11.27
N THR A 44 5.29 -8.29 10.86
CA THR A 44 6.72 -8.41 10.53
C THR A 44 7.51 -8.98 11.70
N THR A 45 7.40 -8.39 12.90
CA THR A 45 8.13 -8.85 14.10
C THR A 45 7.75 -10.28 14.49
N ARG A 46 6.48 -10.67 14.33
CA ARG A 46 6.05 -12.05 14.58
C ARG A 46 6.68 -13.03 13.59
N LEU A 47 6.67 -12.71 12.30
CA LEU A 47 7.23 -13.57 11.26
C LEU A 47 8.76 -13.66 11.36
N GLN A 48 9.45 -12.58 11.73
CA GLN A 48 10.89 -12.61 12.03
C GLN A 48 11.22 -13.63 13.12
N LYS A 49 10.39 -13.72 14.18
CA LYS A 49 10.54 -14.73 15.24
C LYS A 49 10.24 -16.16 14.78
N GLN A 50 9.58 -16.33 13.63
CA GLN A 50 9.29 -17.62 13.01
C GLN A 50 10.30 -17.99 11.92
N SER A 51 11.49 -17.36 11.94
CA SER A 51 12.60 -17.64 11.01
C SER A 51 12.37 -17.23 9.55
N PHE A 52 11.42 -16.32 9.27
CA PHE A 52 11.31 -15.71 7.93
C PHE A 52 12.44 -14.71 7.70
N THR A 53 13.07 -14.76 6.53
CA THR A 53 14.19 -13.86 6.18
C THR A 53 13.69 -12.43 5.89
N GLU A 54 14.59 -11.45 5.95
CA GLU A 54 14.25 -10.08 5.55
C GLU A 54 13.76 -9.99 4.10
N VAL A 55 14.32 -10.83 3.21
CA VAL A 55 13.91 -10.91 1.81
C VAL A 55 12.47 -11.40 1.69
N ASP A 56 12.12 -12.46 2.42
CA ASP A 56 10.74 -13.00 2.43
C ASP A 56 9.74 -11.95 2.90
N LEU A 57 10.08 -11.20 3.96
CA LEU A 57 9.23 -10.16 4.52
C LEU A 57 9.05 -8.97 3.57
N LYS A 58 10.11 -8.60 2.82
CA LYS A 58 10.03 -7.57 1.78
C LYS A 58 9.14 -8.01 0.62
N ILE A 59 9.30 -9.24 0.15
CA ILE A 59 8.46 -9.82 -0.92
C ILE A 59 7.00 -9.85 -0.47
N LEU A 60 6.74 -10.35 0.74
CA LEU A 60 5.39 -10.39 1.31
C LEU A 60 4.78 -9.00 1.43
N TRP A 61 5.56 -8.02 1.91
CA TRP A 61 5.11 -6.63 2.01
C TRP A 61 4.75 -6.04 0.64
N VAL A 62 5.58 -6.24 -0.40
CA VAL A 62 5.29 -5.78 -1.76
C VAL A 62 4.03 -6.46 -2.30
N TYR A 63 3.91 -7.77 -2.11
CA TYR A 63 2.76 -8.55 -2.59
C TYR A 63 1.45 -8.05 -1.98
N ILE A 64 1.36 -7.98 -0.64
CA ILE A 64 0.14 -7.55 0.05
C ILE A 64 -0.24 -6.13 -0.36
N ASN A 65 0.72 -5.19 -0.34
CA ASN A 65 0.40 -3.80 -0.66
C ASN A 65 0.02 -3.62 -2.14
N SER A 66 0.62 -4.37 -3.07
CA SER A 66 0.20 -4.37 -4.49
C SER A 66 -1.29 -4.71 -4.62
N GLN A 67 -1.76 -5.74 -3.90
CA GLN A 67 -3.17 -6.12 -3.91
C GLN A 67 -4.06 -5.06 -3.28
N VAL A 68 -3.69 -4.55 -2.10
CA VAL A 68 -4.46 -3.49 -1.40
C VAL A 68 -4.65 -2.26 -2.29
N PHE A 69 -3.60 -1.77 -2.95
CA PHE A 69 -3.72 -0.61 -3.83
C PHE A 69 -4.54 -0.91 -5.10
N LYS A 70 -4.54 -2.14 -5.61
CA LYS A 70 -5.42 -2.58 -6.70
C LYS A 70 -6.89 -2.61 -6.25
N SER A 71 -7.18 -3.15 -5.08
CA SER A 71 -8.53 -3.18 -4.49
C SER A 71 -9.06 -1.75 -4.26
N ILE A 72 -8.25 -0.85 -3.71
CA ILE A 72 -8.63 0.57 -3.56
C ILE A 72 -8.96 1.21 -4.91
N LEU A 73 -8.17 0.92 -5.97
CA LEU A 73 -8.47 1.42 -7.32
C LEU A 73 -9.75 0.87 -7.92
N GLN A 74 -10.20 -0.33 -7.55
CA GLN A 74 -11.47 -0.87 -8.01
C GLN A 74 -12.64 -0.14 -7.35
N ILE A 75 -12.50 0.22 -6.07
CA ILE A 75 -13.54 0.89 -5.28
C ILE A 75 -13.68 2.38 -5.65
N LEU A 76 -12.57 3.08 -5.92
CA LEU A 76 -12.62 4.50 -6.24
C LEU A 76 -13.34 4.77 -7.57
N PRO A 77 -14.28 5.72 -7.66
CA PRO A 77 -14.88 6.12 -8.94
C PRO A 77 -13.84 6.63 -9.95
N ARG A 78 -14.13 6.51 -11.25
CA ARG A 78 -13.20 6.93 -12.33
C ARG A 78 -12.72 8.39 -12.20
N LYS A 79 -13.61 9.29 -11.80
CA LYS A 79 -13.33 10.74 -11.62
C LYS A 79 -12.89 11.12 -10.21
N HIS A 80 -12.67 10.16 -9.30
CA HIS A 80 -12.30 10.44 -7.93
C HIS A 80 -10.91 11.11 -7.84
N PRO A 81 -10.73 12.21 -7.07
CA PRO A 81 -9.48 12.96 -7.02
C PRO A 81 -8.28 12.12 -6.56
N SER A 82 -8.49 11.17 -5.66
CA SER A 82 -7.43 10.26 -5.19
C SER A 82 -7.05 9.15 -6.18
N ARG A 83 -7.84 8.91 -7.24
CA ARG A 83 -7.60 7.77 -8.15
C ARG A 83 -6.24 7.85 -8.83
N ARG A 84 -5.83 9.04 -9.28
CA ARG A 84 -4.51 9.24 -9.92
C ARG A 84 -3.36 8.99 -8.94
N TYR A 85 -3.52 9.42 -7.70
CA TYR A 85 -2.54 9.19 -6.63
C TYR A 85 -2.37 7.70 -6.34
N VAL A 86 -3.47 6.99 -6.05
CA VAL A 86 -3.50 5.55 -5.78
C VAL A 86 -2.95 4.76 -6.97
N ARG A 87 -3.29 5.16 -8.21
CA ARG A 87 -2.78 4.52 -9.43
C ARG A 87 -1.27 4.64 -9.56
N SER A 88 -0.72 5.81 -9.23
CA SER A 88 0.74 6.01 -9.28
C SER A 88 1.47 5.14 -8.27
N ILE A 89 0.88 4.92 -7.09
CA ILE A 89 1.45 4.02 -6.06
C ILE A 89 1.34 2.56 -6.50
N SER A 90 0.17 2.14 -7.01
CA SER A 90 -0.03 0.78 -7.54
C SER A 90 1.03 0.42 -8.59
N LYS A 91 1.32 1.33 -9.53
CA LYS A 91 2.37 1.13 -10.54
C LYS A 91 3.75 0.95 -9.92
N LEU A 92 4.08 1.72 -8.87
CA LEU A 92 5.36 1.54 -8.16
C LEU A 92 5.46 0.17 -7.50
N PHE A 93 4.39 -0.34 -6.90
CA PHE A 93 4.36 -1.70 -6.38
C PHE A 93 4.48 -2.77 -7.47
N ASP A 94 3.91 -2.55 -8.66
CA ASP A 94 4.11 -3.45 -9.79
C ASP A 94 5.59 -3.50 -10.21
N TYR A 95 6.29 -2.35 -10.23
CA TYR A 95 7.74 -2.34 -10.51
C TYR A 95 8.58 -3.04 -9.44
N LEU A 96 8.20 -2.91 -8.15
CA LEU A 96 8.90 -3.56 -7.04
C LEU A 96 8.70 -5.07 -6.97
N ARG A 97 7.72 -5.61 -7.71
CA ARG A 97 7.44 -7.04 -7.80
C ARG A 97 8.30 -7.75 -8.85
N THR A 98 8.79 -7.02 -9.84
CA THR A 98 9.76 -7.46 -10.86
C THR A 98 11.18 -7.45 -10.31
#